data_AF-A0A2V7NCJ7-F1
#
_entry.id   AF-A0A2V7NCJ7-F1
#
_cell.length_a   1.000
_cell.length_b   1.000
_cell.length_c   1.000
_cell.angle_alpha   90.00
_cell.angle_beta   90.00
_cell.angle_gamma   90.00
#
_symmetry.space_group_name_H-M   'P 1'
#
loop_
_entity.id
_entity.type
_entity.pdbx_description
1 polymer ?
#
loop_
_entity_poly.entity_id
_entity_poly.type
_entity_poly.pdbx_seq_one_letter_code
_entity_poly.pdbx_strand_id
1 'polypeptide(L)'
;MRIARLAAVSAALALATCTPAERGVVVAPSGPQFDSHVQDLVGTPDMIVDAKTLATSWVVYDHEIREGSCSLQEANLTPGQYRLLRFTVVTPNVGDADIYIGDPNRHWDPNGDGDGSDSDGLFENNACHRHYHFRNYALYQLIDGSGKITKARKNGFCMIDVKPYNDGAPPKSWVYRACGRPARPELGLPEVPGNQGISVGYADEYYKWLAGQYFVLNDPNADPVPPGEYTLRIWVNPPFTAKRTEPCPAVDPQGFCHMFKESNYANNIGQVRITIPDHPGKTGFGPGAESNPPADDIVDDENRPDK
;
A
#
# COMPACT_ATOMS: atom_id res chain seq x y z
N MET A 1 2.16 -61.12 70.28
CA MET A 1 3.12 -62.05 69.63
C MET A 1 2.41 -62.71 68.45
N ARG A 2 2.70 -62.28 67.21
CA ARG A 2 2.54 -63.04 65.94
C ARG A 2 2.95 -62.14 64.75
N ILE A 3 4.26 -62.16 64.52
CA ILE A 3 5.01 -62.28 63.24
C ILE A 3 4.34 -61.69 61.98
N ALA A 4 4.96 -60.61 61.49
CA ALA A 4 4.75 -60.00 60.18
C ALA A 4 5.22 -60.91 59.04
N ARG A 5 4.52 -60.87 57.90
CA ARG A 5 5.03 -61.39 56.61
C ARG A 5 5.24 -60.22 55.66
N LEU A 6 6.49 -60.02 55.26
CA LEU A 6 6.87 -59.13 54.15
C LEU A 6 6.33 -59.70 52.83
N ALA A 7 5.71 -58.86 52.02
CA ALA A 7 5.49 -59.12 50.60
C ALA A 7 6.44 -58.19 49.81
N ALA A 8 7.31 -58.80 49.00
CA ALA A 8 8.23 -58.11 48.11
C ALA A 8 7.44 -57.50 46.94
N VAL A 9 7.64 -56.20 46.67
CA VAL A 9 7.12 -55.53 45.48
C VAL A 9 8.23 -55.52 44.43
N SER A 10 8.03 -56.27 43.35
CA SER A 10 8.88 -56.24 42.17
C SER A 10 8.63 -54.94 41.39
N ALA A 11 9.65 -54.09 41.28
CA ALA A 11 9.61 -52.91 40.41
C ALA A 11 9.79 -53.34 38.95
N ALA A 12 8.73 -53.22 38.14
CA ALA A 12 8.83 -53.34 36.70
C ALA A 12 9.39 -52.02 36.12
N LEU A 13 10.63 -52.06 35.62
CA LEU A 13 11.19 -50.99 34.80
C LEU A 13 10.50 -51.01 33.42
N ALA A 14 9.63 -50.05 33.16
CA ALA A 14 9.15 -49.78 31.81
C ALA A 14 10.24 -49.02 31.04
N LEU A 15 10.86 -49.70 30.07
CA LEU A 15 11.70 -49.07 29.05
C LEU A 15 10.81 -48.21 28.15
N ALA A 16 10.83 -46.89 28.36
CA ALA A 16 10.25 -45.93 27.43
C ALA A 16 11.09 -45.92 26.15
N THR A 17 10.59 -46.55 25.10
CA THR A 17 11.14 -46.43 23.75
C THR A 17 10.69 -45.08 23.18
N CYS A 18 11.64 -44.17 22.95
CA CYS A 18 11.36 -42.91 22.27
C CYS A 18 10.97 -43.22 20.81
N THR A 19 9.70 -43.06 20.48
CA THR A 19 9.25 -42.98 19.09
C THR A 19 9.51 -41.56 18.57
N PRO A 20 10.02 -41.37 17.34
CA PRO A 20 10.17 -40.05 16.77
C PRO A 20 8.82 -39.65 16.16
N ALA A 21 7.87 -39.27 17.01
CA ALA A 21 6.56 -38.80 16.58
C ALA A 21 6.24 -37.51 17.32
N GLU A 22 6.98 -36.44 17.00
CA GLU A 22 6.53 -35.05 17.14
C GLU A 22 7.53 -34.13 16.42
N ARG A 23 7.73 -34.37 15.12
CA ARG A 23 7.98 -33.23 14.24
C ARG A 23 6.65 -32.51 14.15
N GLY A 24 6.47 -31.49 14.99
CA GLY A 24 5.37 -30.55 14.85
C GLY A 24 5.33 -30.12 13.39
N VAL A 25 4.28 -30.55 12.69
CA VAL A 25 3.96 -30.00 11.39
C VAL A 25 3.67 -28.54 11.68
N VAL A 26 4.61 -27.67 11.29
CA VAL A 26 4.28 -26.25 11.12
C VAL A 26 3.31 -26.25 9.95
N VAL A 27 2.02 -26.40 10.26
CA VAL A 27 0.95 -26.18 9.30
C VAL A 27 1.12 -24.72 8.89
N ALA A 28 1.41 -24.49 7.61
CA ALA A 28 1.34 -23.14 7.06
C ALA A 28 0.02 -22.53 7.53
N PRO A 29 -0.02 -21.27 8.01
CA PRO A 29 -1.27 -20.68 8.44
C PRO A 29 -2.30 -20.92 7.34
N SER A 30 -3.42 -21.55 7.72
CA SER A 30 -4.56 -21.65 6.83
C SER A 30 -4.82 -20.25 6.29
N GLY A 31 -4.86 -20.12 4.97
CA GLY A 31 -5.19 -18.85 4.32
C GLY A 31 -6.46 -18.26 4.96
N PRO A 32 -6.65 -16.92 4.88
CA PRO A 32 -7.76 -16.26 5.55
C PRO A 32 -9.07 -17.03 5.30
N GLN A 33 -9.78 -17.40 6.36
CA GLN A 33 -11.08 -18.07 6.25
C GLN A 33 -12.10 -17.08 5.67
N PHE A 34 -12.58 -17.35 4.46
CA PHE A 34 -13.50 -16.47 3.70
C PHE A 34 -14.99 -16.74 3.97
N ASP A 35 -15.41 -17.02 5.21
CA ASP A 35 -16.85 -17.16 5.48
C ASP A 35 -17.49 -15.77 5.71
N SER A 36 -18.17 -15.28 4.65
CA SER A 36 -19.01 -14.06 4.47
C SER A 36 -18.46 -12.86 3.68
N HIS A 37 -17.31 -12.99 3.00
CA HIS A 37 -16.76 -11.94 2.13
C HIS A 37 -16.82 -12.31 0.65
N VAL A 38 -17.98 -12.12 0.00
CA VAL A 38 -18.14 -12.44 -1.42
C VAL A 38 -17.74 -11.22 -2.24
N GLN A 39 -16.70 -11.39 -3.04
CA GLN A 39 -16.31 -10.45 -4.09
C GLN A 39 -17.48 -10.19 -5.04
N ASP A 40 -17.77 -8.92 -5.32
CA ASP A 40 -18.84 -8.50 -6.20
C ASP A 40 -18.29 -7.93 -7.52
N LEU A 41 -18.24 -8.76 -8.56
CA LEU A 41 -17.78 -8.35 -9.88
C LEU A 41 -18.89 -7.91 -10.85
N VAL A 42 -20.15 -7.93 -10.41
CA VAL A 42 -21.28 -7.64 -11.30
C VAL A 42 -21.54 -6.14 -11.31
N GLY A 43 -21.02 -5.46 -12.34
CA GLY A 43 -21.14 -4.01 -12.46
C GLY A 43 -19.88 -3.41 -13.04
N THR A 44 -19.55 -2.19 -12.63
CA THR A 44 -18.29 -1.52 -12.98
C THR A 44 -17.84 -0.63 -11.80
N PRO A 45 -16.56 -0.72 -11.38
CA PRO A 45 -16.00 0.17 -10.37
C PRO A 45 -16.08 1.66 -10.72
N ASP A 46 -15.93 2.52 -9.72
CA ASP A 46 -15.83 3.98 -9.91
C ASP A 46 -14.96 4.56 -8.79
N MET A 47 -13.78 5.07 -9.12
CA MET A 47 -12.83 5.61 -8.16
C MET A 47 -12.92 7.13 -8.11
N ILE A 48 -13.00 7.63 -6.89
CA ILE A 48 -12.83 9.05 -6.62
C ILE A 48 -11.61 9.28 -5.75
N VAL A 49 -11.23 10.55 -5.63
CA VAL A 49 -10.29 10.98 -4.60
C VAL A 49 -11.08 11.77 -3.55
N ASP A 50 -10.93 11.41 -2.28
CA ASP A 50 -11.51 12.19 -1.18
C ASP A 50 -10.75 13.51 -0.98
N ALA A 51 -11.21 14.54 -1.69
CA ALA A 51 -10.65 15.89 -1.60
C ALA A 51 -10.83 16.51 -0.20
N LYS A 52 -11.80 16.06 0.61
CA LYS A 52 -11.99 16.56 1.97
C LYS A 52 -10.85 16.11 2.87
N THR A 53 -10.52 14.82 2.84
CA THR A 53 -9.36 14.28 3.58
C THR A 53 -8.07 14.91 3.08
N LEU A 54 -7.91 15.07 1.76
CA LEU A 54 -6.75 15.76 1.18
C LEU A 54 -6.63 17.21 1.67
N ALA A 55 -7.74 17.93 1.80
CA ALA A 55 -7.76 19.33 2.24
C ALA A 55 -7.35 19.51 3.70
N THR A 56 -7.64 18.52 4.56
CA THR A 56 -7.41 18.60 6.00
C THR A 56 -6.17 17.85 6.47
N SER A 57 -5.57 17.01 5.64
CA SER A 57 -4.48 16.11 6.06
C SER A 57 -3.21 16.28 5.23
N TRP A 58 -2.76 17.53 5.07
CA TRP A 58 -1.45 17.87 4.51
C TRP A 58 -0.62 18.70 5.48
N VAL A 59 0.70 18.55 5.42
CA VAL A 59 1.66 19.27 6.27
C VAL A 59 2.99 19.46 5.54
N VAL A 60 3.52 20.68 5.58
CA VAL A 60 4.91 20.96 5.24
C VAL A 60 5.72 20.92 6.53
N TYR A 61 6.78 20.11 6.57
CA TYR A 61 7.66 20.01 7.74
C TYR A 61 9.07 19.59 7.34
N ASP A 62 10.04 19.88 8.21
CA ASP A 62 11.42 19.47 8.02
C ASP A 62 11.63 18.10 8.71
N HIS A 63 12.20 17.14 7.99
CA HIS A 63 12.38 15.75 8.43
C HIS A 63 13.74 15.19 8.09
N GLU A 64 14.25 14.39 9.02
CA GLU A 64 15.44 13.59 8.77
C GLU A 64 15.00 12.26 8.16
N ILE A 65 15.36 12.02 6.90
CA ILE A 65 15.24 10.68 6.32
C ILE A 65 16.56 9.96 6.59
N ARG A 66 16.50 8.97 7.48
CA ARG A 66 17.66 8.18 7.92
C ARG A 66 18.04 7.10 6.92
N GLU A 67 19.29 6.66 7.02
CA GLU A 67 19.81 5.52 6.25
C GLU A 67 18.93 4.28 6.44
N GLY A 68 18.73 3.52 5.37
CA GLY A 68 17.88 2.32 5.36
C GLY A 68 16.38 2.58 5.21
N SER A 69 15.92 3.84 5.22
CA SER A 69 14.51 4.17 4.92
C SER A 69 14.18 3.93 3.45
N CYS A 70 13.01 3.34 3.18
CA CYS A 70 12.53 3.13 1.82
C CYS A 70 12.25 4.40 1.05
N SER A 71 11.91 5.46 1.77
CA SER A 71 11.81 6.81 1.24
C SER A 71 13.07 7.23 0.45
N LEU A 72 14.27 6.83 0.89
CA LEU A 72 15.51 7.16 0.17
C LEU A 72 15.59 6.46 -1.18
N GLN A 73 15.26 5.16 -1.23
CA GLN A 73 15.32 4.38 -2.46
C GLN A 73 14.26 4.85 -3.47
N GLU A 74 13.03 5.09 -3.00
CA GLU A 74 11.94 5.53 -3.88
C GLU A 74 12.17 6.92 -4.46
N ALA A 75 12.71 7.83 -3.64
CA ALA A 75 12.98 9.19 -4.05
C ALA A 75 14.37 9.38 -4.70
N ASN A 76 15.19 8.32 -4.77
CA ASN A 76 16.59 8.40 -5.18
C ASN A 76 17.36 9.51 -4.43
N LEU A 77 17.26 9.48 -3.09
CA LEU A 77 17.86 10.43 -2.18
C LEU A 77 18.97 9.79 -1.34
N THR A 78 19.89 10.61 -0.84
CA THR A 78 20.84 10.22 0.21
C THR A 78 20.25 10.51 1.59
N PRO A 79 20.69 9.85 2.67
CA PRO A 79 20.28 10.21 4.03
C PRO A 79 20.50 11.70 4.31
N GLY A 80 19.57 12.36 5.01
CA GLY A 80 19.71 13.77 5.31
C GLY A 80 18.42 14.48 5.72
N GLN A 81 18.52 15.80 5.84
CA GLN A 81 17.41 16.67 6.21
C GLN A 81 16.70 17.20 4.97
N TYR A 82 15.39 16.95 4.90
CA TYR A 82 14.55 17.34 3.78
C TYR A 82 13.35 18.13 4.26
N ARG A 83 12.95 19.12 3.46
CA ARG A 83 11.66 19.76 3.59
C ARG A 83 10.65 18.98 2.78
N LEU A 84 9.67 18.41 3.45
CA LEU A 84 8.69 17.52 2.86
C LEU A 84 7.30 18.15 2.92
N LEU A 85 6.54 18.04 1.83
CA LEU A 85 5.09 18.15 1.87
C LEU A 85 4.51 16.74 1.95
N ARG A 86 3.95 16.39 3.10
CA ARG A 86 3.23 15.13 3.33
C ARG A 86 1.74 15.35 3.25
N PHE A 87 1.02 14.33 2.80
CA PHE A 87 -0.42 14.41 2.62
C PHE A 87 -1.08 13.02 2.62
N THR A 88 -2.28 12.93 3.18
CA THR A 88 -3.07 11.70 3.12
C THR A 88 -3.88 11.66 1.84
N VAL A 89 -3.87 10.51 1.17
CA VAL A 89 -4.71 10.24 0.01
C VAL A 89 -5.66 9.11 0.34
N VAL A 90 -6.95 9.34 0.12
CA VAL A 90 -7.99 8.31 0.24
C VAL A 90 -8.67 8.21 -1.10
N THR A 91 -8.74 6.99 -1.61
CA THR A 91 -9.26 6.65 -2.93
C THR A 91 -10.36 5.59 -2.78
N PRO A 92 -11.63 6.03 -2.63
CA PRO A 92 -12.78 5.15 -2.51
C PRO A 92 -13.25 4.56 -3.83
N ASN A 93 -13.79 3.34 -3.78
CA ASN A 93 -14.62 2.78 -4.83
C ASN A 93 -16.11 3.05 -4.53
N VAL A 94 -16.70 3.97 -5.30
CA VAL A 94 -18.12 4.38 -5.26
C VAL A 94 -18.95 3.76 -6.39
N GLY A 95 -18.38 2.80 -7.11
CA GLY A 95 -19.06 2.06 -8.18
C GLY A 95 -20.04 1.03 -7.66
N ASP A 96 -20.59 0.21 -8.57
CA ASP A 96 -21.50 -0.88 -8.20
C ASP A 96 -20.84 -2.27 -8.16
N ALA A 97 -19.56 -2.36 -8.55
CA ALA A 97 -18.72 -3.56 -8.46
C ALA A 97 -17.32 -3.27 -7.88
N ASP A 98 -16.69 -4.31 -7.35
CA ASP A 98 -15.35 -4.30 -6.79
C ASP A 98 -14.30 -4.11 -7.88
N ILE A 99 -13.20 -3.42 -7.53
CA ILE A 99 -11.97 -3.54 -8.31
C ILE A 99 -11.31 -4.84 -7.90
N TYR A 100 -11.08 -5.72 -8.87
CA TYR A 100 -10.36 -6.96 -8.67
C TYR A 100 -9.15 -7.00 -9.60
N ILE A 101 -7.96 -6.97 -9.01
CA ILE A 101 -6.71 -7.21 -9.74
C ILE A 101 -6.29 -8.66 -9.52
N GLY A 102 -6.25 -9.12 -8.26
CA GLY A 102 -5.90 -10.49 -7.90
C GLY A 102 -4.57 -10.60 -7.16
N ASP A 103 -3.98 -11.81 -7.16
CA ASP A 103 -2.71 -12.08 -6.48
C ASP A 103 -1.52 -11.62 -7.35
N PRO A 104 -0.77 -10.58 -6.95
CA PRO A 104 0.33 -10.07 -7.74
C PRO A 104 1.48 -11.05 -7.96
N ASN A 105 1.63 -12.09 -7.13
CA ASN A 105 2.58 -13.17 -7.44
C ASN A 105 2.26 -13.83 -8.78
N ARG A 106 0.96 -14.00 -9.10
CA ARG A 106 0.50 -14.61 -10.36
C ARG A 106 0.58 -13.68 -11.56
N HIS A 107 0.71 -12.38 -11.33
CA HIS A 107 0.92 -11.39 -12.38
C HIS A 107 2.40 -11.12 -12.65
N TRP A 108 3.24 -11.23 -11.62
CA TRP A 108 4.67 -10.99 -11.71
C TRP A 108 5.45 -12.22 -12.19
N ASP A 109 5.16 -13.39 -11.64
CA ASP A 109 5.79 -14.67 -12.00
C ASP A 109 4.67 -15.74 -12.13
N PRO A 110 3.94 -15.73 -13.26
CA PRO A 110 2.83 -16.66 -13.48
C PRO A 110 3.29 -18.13 -13.51
N ASN A 111 4.55 -18.41 -13.83
CA ASN A 111 5.05 -19.78 -13.97
C ASN A 111 5.67 -20.34 -12.66
N GLY A 112 6.04 -19.47 -11.72
CA GLY A 112 6.58 -19.79 -10.40
C GLY A 112 8.07 -20.18 -10.37
N ASP A 113 8.86 -19.77 -11.36
CA ASP A 113 10.30 -20.07 -11.45
C ASP A 113 11.20 -19.13 -10.65
N GLY A 114 10.64 -18.06 -10.09
CA GLY A 114 11.33 -17.05 -9.30
C GLY A 114 11.90 -15.89 -10.11
N ASP A 115 11.60 -15.81 -11.41
CA ASP A 115 11.92 -14.66 -12.26
C ASP A 115 10.66 -14.00 -12.83
N GLY A 116 10.70 -12.68 -12.99
CA GLY A 116 9.55 -11.89 -13.47
C GLY A 116 9.57 -11.63 -14.98
N SER A 117 10.29 -12.46 -15.75
CA SER A 117 10.51 -12.19 -17.19
C SER A 117 9.26 -12.39 -18.04
N ASP A 118 8.30 -13.16 -17.54
CA ASP A 118 6.99 -13.42 -18.13
C ASP A 118 5.84 -12.65 -17.44
N SER A 119 6.18 -11.63 -16.64
CA SER A 119 5.19 -10.74 -16.04
C SER A 119 4.26 -10.10 -17.07
N ASP A 120 2.98 -9.98 -16.71
CA ASP A 120 1.99 -9.24 -17.51
C ASP A 120 2.16 -7.71 -17.46
N GLY A 121 3.09 -7.24 -16.61
CA GLY A 121 3.45 -5.84 -16.46
C GLY A 121 2.50 -5.01 -15.59
N LEU A 122 1.50 -5.60 -14.93
CA LEU A 122 0.61 -4.85 -14.02
C LEU A 122 1.29 -4.42 -12.73
N PHE A 123 2.28 -5.20 -12.29
CA PHE A 123 2.99 -4.96 -11.04
C PHE A 123 4.49 -4.70 -11.25
N GLU A 124 5.08 -3.99 -10.29
CA GLU A 124 6.51 -3.85 -10.08
C GLU A 124 6.87 -4.43 -8.71
N ASN A 125 7.91 -5.25 -8.65
CA ASN A 125 8.46 -5.68 -7.37
C ASN A 125 9.42 -4.59 -6.87
N ASN A 126 9.07 -3.93 -5.76
CA ASN A 126 9.98 -3.02 -5.08
C ASN A 126 10.61 -3.73 -3.88
N ALA A 127 11.94 -3.84 -3.92
CA ALA A 127 12.71 -4.46 -2.86
C ALA A 127 12.45 -3.83 -1.48
N CYS A 128 12.10 -2.55 -1.42
CA CYS A 128 12.03 -1.79 -0.19
C CYS A 128 10.72 -1.93 0.59
N HIS A 129 9.55 -1.78 -0.06
CA HIS A 129 8.26 -1.93 0.61
C HIS A 129 7.88 -3.39 0.83
N ARG A 130 8.70 -4.32 0.31
CA ARG A 130 8.56 -5.76 0.53
C ARG A 130 7.18 -6.30 0.13
N HIS A 131 6.51 -5.61 -0.80
CA HIS A 131 5.29 -6.02 -1.47
C HIS A 131 5.28 -5.52 -2.93
N TYR A 132 4.29 -5.95 -3.71
CA TYR A 132 4.15 -5.49 -5.09
C TYR A 132 3.46 -4.13 -5.20
N HIS A 133 3.97 -3.33 -6.14
CA HIS A 133 3.43 -2.05 -6.53
C HIS A 133 2.60 -2.19 -7.80
N PHE A 134 1.31 -1.90 -7.73
CA PHE A 134 0.44 -1.75 -8.89
C PHE A 134 0.84 -0.50 -9.67
N ARG A 135 1.12 -0.67 -10.96
CA ARG A 135 1.58 0.41 -11.83
C ARG A 135 0.44 1.39 -12.11
N ASN A 136 0.79 2.66 -12.32
CA ASN A 136 -0.14 3.73 -12.71
C ASN A 136 -1.43 3.80 -11.85
N TYR A 137 -1.35 3.46 -10.56
CA TYR A 137 -2.51 3.55 -9.66
C TYR A 137 -2.93 4.99 -9.40
N ALA A 138 -1.98 5.85 -9.06
CA ALA A 138 -2.26 7.26 -8.80
C ALA A 138 -1.08 8.14 -9.21
N LEU A 139 -1.39 9.37 -9.63
CA LEU A 139 -0.42 10.40 -9.96
C LEU A 139 -0.61 11.60 -9.02
N TYR A 140 0.47 11.97 -8.32
CA TYR A 140 0.50 13.09 -7.39
C TYR A 140 1.23 14.28 -8.01
N GLN A 141 0.59 15.44 -8.02
CA GLN A 141 1.07 16.65 -8.68
C GLN A 141 0.96 17.88 -7.77
N LEU A 142 2.00 18.70 -7.79
CA LEU A 142 1.96 20.09 -7.37
C LEU A 142 1.95 20.99 -8.59
N ILE A 143 1.02 21.93 -8.62
CA ILE A 143 0.85 22.87 -9.73
C ILE A 143 1.02 24.29 -9.19
N ASP A 144 2.00 25.02 -9.70
CA ASP A 144 2.24 26.40 -9.30
C ASP A 144 1.31 27.40 -10.02
N GLY A 145 1.40 28.69 -9.66
CA GLY A 145 0.61 29.76 -10.28
C GLY A 145 0.88 29.99 -11.77
N SER A 146 1.98 29.46 -12.32
CA SER A 146 2.29 29.49 -13.75
C SER A 146 1.75 28.27 -14.51
N GLY A 147 1.29 27.25 -13.79
CA GLY A 147 0.88 25.96 -14.34
C GLY A 147 2.02 24.93 -14.44
N LYS A 148 3.21 25.20 -13.90
CA LYS A 148 4.30 24.21 -13.84
C LYS A 148 3.87 23.06 -12.93
N ILE A 149 4.06 21.84 -13.43
CA ILE A 149 3.72 20.62 -12.70
C ILE A 149 5.00 19.97 -12.15
N THR A 150 5.06 19.80 -10.84
CA THR A 150 6.02 18.94 -10.14
C THR A 150 5.33 17.66 -9.73
N LYS A 151 5.91 16.50 -10.03
CA LYS A 151 5.36 15.18 -9.66
C LYS A 151 6.03 14.67 -8.39
N ALA A 152 5.28 13.95 -7.53
CA ALA A 152 5.89 13.22 -6.43
C ALA A 152 6.72 12.05 -6.98
N ARG A 153 7.70 11.59 -6.21
CA ARG A 153 8.54 10.43 -6.57
C ARG A 153 7.95 9.09 -6.10
N LYS A 154 6.70 9.08 -5.64
CA LYS A 154 6.03 7.85 -5.23
C LYS A 154 5.83 6.95 -6.45
N ASN A 155 6.52 5.81 -6.46
CA ASN A 155 6.53 4.87 -7.58
C ASN A 155 5.73 3.60 -7.25
N GLY A 156 4.94 3.62 -6.17
CA GLY A 156 4.45 2.39 -5.56
C GLY A 156 3.13 2.50 -4.86
N PHE A 157 2.21 1.60 -5.23
CA PHE A 157 0.90 1.49 -4.60
C PHE A 157 0.48 0.04 -4.46
N CYS A 158 -0.07 -0.31 -3.32
CA CYS A 158 -0.80 -1.53 -3.08
C CYS A 158 -2.27 -1.17 -2.89
N MET A 159 -3.15 -1.84 -3.64
CA MET A 159 -4.59 -1.63 -3.60
C MET A 159 -5.23 -2.62 -2.64
N ILE A 160 -5.71 -2.12 -1.50
CA ILE A 160 -6.39 -2.90 -0.47
C ILE A 160 -7.51 -2.07 0.15
N ASP A 161 -8.49 -2.76 0.70
CA ASP A 161 -9.49 -2.17 1.56
C ASP A 161 -8.86 -1.78 2.89
N VAL A 162 -8.60 -0.49 3.09
CA VAL A 162 -8.06 0.05 4.36
C VAL A 162 -9.20 0.44 5.28
N LYS A 163 -10.18 1.19 4.78
CA LYS A 163 -11.29 1.70 5.59
C LYS A 163 -12.61 1.69 4.83
N PRO A 164 -13.75 1.52 5.51
CA PRO A 164 -15.04 1.85 4.94
C PRO A 164 -15.10 3.30 4.46
N TYR A 165 -15.67 3.52 3.28
CA TYR A 165 -16.04 4.82 2.77
C TYR A 165 -17.56 4.89 2.65
N ASN A 166 -18.18 5.63 3.56
CA ASN A 166 -19.62 5.73 3.61
C ASN A 166 -20.07 7.10 3.10
N ASP A 167 -20.64 7.11 1.90
CA ASP A 167 -21.32 8.25 1.27
C ASP A 167 -22.85 8.19 1.41
N GLY A 168 -23.37 7.23 2.19
CA GLY A 168 -24.81 7.02 2.40
C GLY A 168 -25.25 5.55 2.36
N ALA A 169 -24.38 4.63 1.96
CA ALA A 169 -24.64 3.18 1.97
C ALA A 169 -23.68 2.44 2.94
N PRO A 170 -24.13 1.37 3.61
CA PRO A 170 -23.22 0.55 4.39
C PRO A 170 -22.17 -0.09 3.46
N PRO A 171 -20.89 -0.18 3.89
CA PRO A 171 -19.85 -0.83 3.10
C PRO A 171 -20.23 -2.29 2.80
N LYS A 172 -19.90 -2.79 1.60
CA LYS A 172 -20.09 -4.21 1.25
C LYS A 172 -19.05 -5.09 1.97
N SER A 173 -18.81 -6.32 1.51
CA SER A 173 -17.83 -7.22 2.09
C SER A 173 -16.40 -6.65 1.98
N TRP A 174 -15.67 -6.67 3.10
CA TRP A 174 -14.24 -6.34 3.15
C TRP A 174 -13.37 -7.51 2.64
N VAL A 175 -12.91 -7.44 1.39
CA VAL A 175 -12.37 -8.59 0.62
C VAL A 175 -10.85 -8.49 0.42
N TYR A 176 -10.32 -7.31 0.17
CA TYR A 176 -8.95 -7.10 -0.31
C TYR A 176 -8.04 -6.60 0.80
N ARG A 177 -7.21 -7.47 1.38
CA ARG A 177 -6.49 -7.15 2.64
C ARG A 177 -4.98 -7.25 2.55
N ALA A 178 -4.48 -7.88 1.50
CA ALA A 178 -3.07 -8.21 1.37
C ALA A 178 -2.48 -7.69 0.06
N CYS A 179 -1.37 -6.97 0.19
CA CYS A 179 -0.59 -6.48 -0.94
C CYS A 179 0.11 -7.63 -1.65
N GLY A 180 0.55 -8.64 -0.88
CA GLY A 180 1.27 -9.79 -1.41
C GLY A 180 2.73 -9.47 -1.68
N ARG A 181 3.58 -10.49 -1.58
CA ARG A 181 5.03 -10.36 -1.82
C ARG A 181 5.64 -11.67 -2.33
N PRO A 182 6.67 -11.59 -3.18
CA PRO A 182 7.38 -12.78 -3.63
C PRO A 182 8.12 -13.45 -2.47
N ALA A 183 8.42 -14.73 -2.64
CA ALA A 183 9.38 -15.39 -1.77
C ALA A 183 10.75 -14.69 -1.84
N ARG A 184 11.46 -14.66 -0.72
CA ARG A 184 12.86 -14.19 -0.61
C ARG A 184 13.71 -15.28 0.03
N PRO A 185 14.13 -16.30 -0.75
CA PRO A 185 14.90 -17.42 -0.24
C PRO A 185 16.20 -17.00 0.45
N GLU A 186 16.84 -15.92 -0.03
CA GLU A 186 18.05 -15.33 0.53
C GLU A 186 17.86 -14.78 1.95
N LEU A 187 16.63 -14.44 2.32
CA LEU A 187 16.25 -14.00 3.67
C LEU A 187 15.46 -15.08 4.44
N GLY A 188 15.24 -16.26 3.84
CA GLY A 188 14.39 -17.31 4.42
C GLY A 188 12.92 -16.90 4.58
N LEU A 189 12.43 -15.94 3.78
CA LEU A 189 11.06 -15.45 3.86
C LEU A 189 10.20 -16.13 2.78
N PRO A 190 9.06 -16.76 3.13
CA PRO A 190 8.17 -17.36 2.15
C PRO A 190 7.40 -16.28 1.38
N GLU A 191 6.85 -16.69 0.23
CA GLU A 191 5.83 -15.93 -0.50
C GLU A 191 4.66 -15.61 0.43
N VAL A 192 4.08 -14.42 0.28
CA VAL A 192 2.77 -14.08 0.85
C VAL A 192 1.81 -13.84 -0.31
N PRO A 193 0.77 -14.65 -0.47
CA PRO A 193 -0.28 -14.40 -1.44
C PRO A 193 -0.92 -13.04 -1.18
N GLY A 194 -1.15 -12.27 -2.25
CA GLY A 194 -1.97 -11.06 -2.17
C GLY A 194 -3.43 -11.36 -2.47
N ASN A 195 -4.21 -10.29 -2.53
CA ASN A 195 -5.47 -10.21 -3.25
C ASN A 195 -5.76 -8.71 -3.40
N GLN A 196 -5.12 -8.07 -4.37
CA GLN A 196 -5.22 -6.62 -4.55
C GLN A 196 -6.52 -6.26 -5.28
N GLY A 197 -7.15 -5.21 -4.80
CA GLY A 197 -8.48 -4.78 -5.19
C GLY A 197 -9.06 -3.77 -4.19
N ILE A 198 -10.25 -3.25 -4.51
CA ILE A 198 -10.98 -2.32 -3.63
C ILE A 198 -12.47 -2.64 -3.72
N SER A 199 -13.06 -3.06 -2.60
CA SER A 199 -14.47 -3.38 -2.48
C SER A 199 -15.35 -2.15 -2.63
N VAL A 200 -16.57 -2.33 -3.11
CA VAL A 200 -17.58 -1.26 -3.13
C VAL A 200 -17.83 -0.73 -1.71
N GLY A 201 -17.75 0.60 -1.55
CA GLY A 201 -17.92 1.26 -0.26
C GLY A 201 -16.70 1.13 0.65
N TYR A 202 -15.56 0.68 0.13
CA TYR A 202 -14.25 0.78 0.79
C TYR A 202 -13.37 1.79 0.08
N ALA A 203 -12.34 2.22 0.79
CA ALA A 203 -11.26 3.01 0.24
C ALA A 203 -9.92 2.41 0.60
N ASP A 204 -9.00 2.57 -0.33
CA ASP A 204 -7.59 2.49 -0.05
C ASP A 204 -7.12 3.83 0.53
N GLU A 205 -6.32 3.78 1.60
CA GLU A 205 -5.81 4.96 2.29
C GLU A 205 -4.29 4.91 2.40
N TYR A 206 -3.70 5.98 1.89
CA TYR A 206 -2.29 6.28 1.92
C TYR A 206 -2.04 7.39 2.93
N TYR A 207 -1.84 7.01 4.19
CA TYR A 207 -1.62 7.93 5.29
C TYR A 207 -0.31 8.73 5.13
N LYS A 208 -0.35 10.02 5.49
CA LYS A 208 0.75 10.98 5.24
C LYS A 208 2.12 10.57 5.81
N TRP A 209 2.15 9.78 6.87
CA TRP A 209 3.39 9.31 7.51
C TRP A 209 3.94 8.00 6.93
N LEU A 210 3.28 7.43 5.90
CA LEU A 210 3.83 6.29 5.17
C LEU A 210 5.08 6.70 4.38
N ALA A 211 6.00 5.75 4.23
CA ALA A 211 7.15 5.89 3.35
C ALA A 211 6.70 6.25 1.92
N GLY A 212 7.48 7.13 1.27
CA GLY A 212 7.19 7.63 -0.07
C GLY A 212 5.97 8.57 -0.21
N GLN A 213 5.20 8.82 0.85
CA GLN A 213 3.98 9.63 0.81
C GLN A 213 4.28 11.14 0.96
N TYR A 214 5.09 11.70 0.07
CA TYR A 214 5.48 13.12 0.12
C TYR A 214 5.95 13.70 -1.23
N PHE A 215 6.03 15.03 -1.29
CA PHE A 215 6.93 15.75 -2.19
C PHE A 215 8.19 16.19 -1.43
N VAL A 216 9.34 16.10 -2.07
CA VAL A 216 10.62 16.63 -1.57
C VAL A 216 10.75 18.05 -2.12
N LEU A 217 10.59 19.06 -1.28
CA LEU A 217 10.54 20.46 -1.72
C LEU A 217 11.92 21.05 -2.01
N ASN A 218 12.95 20.48 -1.38
CA ASN A 218 14.35 20.87 -1.52
C ASN A 218 15.21 19.74 -2.10
N ASP A 219 14.66 18.99 -3.05
CA ASP A 219 15.34 17.85 -3.67
C ASP A 219 16.66 18.30 -4.35
N PRO A 220 17.83 17.75 -3.98
CA PRO A 220 19.10 18.11 -4.61
C PRO A 220 19.23 17.64 -6.06
N ASN A 221 18.36 16.72 -6.50
CA ASN A 221 18.36 16.10 -7.82
C ASN A 221 17.24 16.65 -8.74
N ALA A 222 16.53 17.72 -8.33
CA ALA A 222 15.47 18.35 -9.12
C ALA A 222 15.42 19.86 -8.88
N ASP A 223 14.59 20.56 -9.67
CA ASP A 223 14.28 21.96 -9.38
C ASP A 223 13.60 22.09 -8.01
N PRO A 224 14.02 23.05 -7.17
CA PRO A 224 13.38 23.27 -5.89
C PRO A 224 11.94 23.76 -6.06
N VAL A 225 11.08 23.41 -5.10
CA VAL A 225 9.71 23.91 -5.00
C VAL A 225 9.69 25.09 -4.02
N PRO A 226 9.66 26.35 -4.52
CA PRO A 226 9.74 27.52 -3.65
C PRO A 226 8.46 27.73 -2.82
N PRO A 227 8.52 28.56 -1.77
CA PRO A 227 7.32 28.99 -1.04
C PRO A 227 6.29 29.66 -1.96
N GLY A 228 5.01 29.47 -1.68
CA GLY A 228 3.93 30.06 -2.46
C GLY A 228 2.63 29.25 -2.42
N GLU A 229 1.71 29.66 -3.28
CA GLU A 229 0.41 29.02 -3.46
C GLU A 229 0.47 27.94 -4.55
N TYR A 230 -0.03 26.76 -4.24
CA TYR A 230 -0.04 25.61 -5.13
C TYR A 230 -1.40 24.94 -5.17
N THR A 231 -1.69 24.24 -6.26
CA THR A 231 -2.72 23.20 -6.29
C THR A 231 -2.04 21.86 -6.05
N LEU A 232 -2.39 21.20 -4.96
CA LEU A 232 -2.10 19.78 -4.74
C LEU A 232 -3.19 18.96 -5.42
N ARG A 233 -2.82 18.22 -6.47
CA ARG A 233 -3.72 17.40 -7.29
C ARG A 233 -3.33 15.93 -7.22
N ILE A 234 -4.33 15.09 -6.98
CA ILE A 234 -4.24 13.64 -7.03
C ILE A 234 -5.13 13.17 -8.17
N TRP A 235 -4.61 12.28 -9.00
CA TRP A 235 -5.33 11.66 -10.09
C TRP A 235 -5.25 10.14 -9.93
N VAL A 236 -6.34 9.49 -9.53
CA VAL A 236 -6.43 8.02 -9.41
C VAL A 236 -6.72 7.40 -10.79
N ASN A 237 -6.16 6.23 -11.08
CA ASN A 237 -6.20 5.54 -12.37
C ASN A 237 -6.07 6.50 -13.58
N PRO A 238 -5.01 7.33 -13.63
CA PRO A 238 -4.87 8.35 -14.65
C PRO A 238 -4.75 7.74 -16.06
N PRO A 239 -5.26 8.42 -17.10
CA PRO A 239 -5.10 8.00 -18.47
C PRO A 239 -3.63 8.05 -18.87
N PHE A 240 -3.18 7.07 -19.67
CA PHE A 240 -1.84 7.04 -20.23
C PHE A 240 -1.85 6.51 -21.67
N THR A 241 -0.81 6.86 -22.43
CA THR A 241 -0.54 6.22 -23.72
C THR A 241 0.39 5.05 -23.48
N ALA A 242 -0.14 3.82 -23.56
CA ALA A 242 0.67 2.62 -23.39
C ALA A 242 1.72 2.51 -24.49
N LYS A 243 2.97 2.25 -24.10
CA LYS A 243 3.98 1.76 -25.04
C LYS A 243 3.65 0.32 -25.45
N ARG A 244 4.26 -0.17 -26.53
CA ARG A 244 4.07 -1.55 -27.02
C ARG A 244 4.30 -2.64 -25.96
N THR A 245 5.12 -2.35 -24.95
CA THR A 245 5.50 -3.29 -23.89
C THR A 245 4.76 -3.03 -22.56
N GLU A 246 3.84 -2.07 -22.52
CA GLU A 246 3.07 -1.74 -21.33
C GLU A 246 1.65 -2.28 -21.46
N PRO A 247 1.04 -2.79 -20.38
CA PRO A 247 -0.33 -3.26 -20.42
C PRO A 247 -1.30 -2.10 -20.66
N CYS A 248 -2.42 -2.39 -21.32
CA CYS A 248 -3.54 -1.47 -21.52
C CYS A 248 -4.86 -2.21 -21.22
N PRO A 249 -5.16 -2.53 -19.94
CA PRO A 249 -6.30 -3.36 -19.59
C PRO A 249 -7.66 -2.74 -19.93
N ALA A 250 -7.76 -1.42 -19.86
CA ALA A 250 -8.97 -0.67 -20.23
C ALA A 250 -8.61 0.51 -21.14
N VAL A 251 -9.55 0.90 -21.99
CA VAL A 251 -9.42 2.04 -22.91
C VAL A 251 -10.64 2.95 -22.76
N ASP A 252 -10.41 4.24 -22.56
CA ASP A 252 -11.47 5.24 -22.48
C ASP A 252 -12.02 5.61 -23.89
N PRO A 253 -13.15 6.33 -23.98
CA PRO A 253 -13.69 6.78 -25.27
C PRO A 253 -12.76 7.70 -26.08
N GLN A 254 -11.74 8.28 -25.45
CA GLN A 254 -10.73 9.14 -26.07
C GLN A 254 -9.51 8.36 -26.58
N GLY A 255 -9.45 7.05 -26.32
CA GLY A 255 -8.38 6.15 -26.76
C GLY A 255 -7.18 6.08 -25.80
N PHE A 256 -7.28 6.63 -24.59
CA PHE A 256 -6.25 6.48 -23.57
C PHE A 256 -6.43 5.17 -22.80
N CYS A 257 -5.30 4.59 -22.40
CA CYS A 257 -5.27 3.40 -21.55
C CYS A 257 -5.51 3.77 -20.09
N HIS A 258 -6.17 2.87 -19.37
CA HIS A 258 -6.33 2.86 -17.92
C HIS A 258 -5.97 1.47 -17.40
N MET A 259 -5.50 1.40 -16.15
CA MET A 259 -5.08 0.12 -15.56
C MET A 259 -6.23 -0.78 -15.16
N PHE A 260 -7.42 -0.20 -14.96
CA PHE A 260 -8.66 -0.94 -14.80
C PHE A 260 -9.84 -0.13 -15.36
N LYS A 261 -10.93 -0.84 -15.64
CA LYS A 261 -12.16 -0.26 -16.16
C LYS A 261 -12.93 0.44 -15.05
N GLU A 262 -13.44 1.63 -15.33
CA GLU A 262 -14.34 2.36 -14.45
C GLU A 262 -15.61 2.80 -15.17
N SER A 263 -16.67 3.07 -14.42
CA SER A 263 -17.94 3.55 -14.96
C SER A 263 -17.87 5.05 -15.29
N ASN A 264 -16.97 5.78 -14.62
CA ASN A 264 -16.73 7.19 -14.81
C ASN A 264 -15.25 7.49 -14.58
N TYR A 265 -14.58 8.10 -15.57
CA TYR A 265 -13.18 8.56 -15.42
C TYR A 265 -13.08 10.06 -15.10
N ALA A 266 -14.20 10.79 -15.15
CA ALA A 266 -14.22 12.25 -15.04
C ALA A 266 -14.15 12.75 -13.57
N ASN A 267 -14.35 11.86 -12.61
CA ASN A 267 -14.32 12.08 -11.16
C ASN A 267 -13.04 11.56 -10.48
N ASN A 268 -12.09 11.03 -11.26
CA ASN A 268 -10.80 10.49 -10.79
C ASN A 268 -9.82 11.55 -10.25
N ILE A 269 -10.18 12.83 -10.25
CA ILE A 269 -9.31 13.93 -9.81
C ILE A 269 -9.85 14.56 -8.53
N GLY A 270 -9.02 14.55 -7.49
CA GLY A 270 -9.19 15.36 -6.29
C GLY A 270 -8.09 16.39 -6.16
N GLN A 271 -8.43 17.63 -5.84
CA GLN A 271 -7.43 18.68 -5.70
C GLN A 271 -7.81 19.74 -4.67
N VAL A 272 -6.79 20.33 -4.06
CA VAL A 272 -6.94 21.35 -3.02
C VAL A 272 -5.88 22.44 -3.21
N ARG A 273 -6.21 23.67 -2.80
CA ARG A 273 -5.23 24.75 -2.73
C ARG A 273 -4.47 24.65 -1.42
N ILE A 274 -3.15 24.79 -1.50
CA ILE A 274 -2.26 24.75 -0.34
C ILE A 274 -1.27 25.91 -0.41
N THR A 275 -0.79 26.31 0.76
CA THR A 275 0.33 27.24 0.90
C THR A 275 1.57 26.46 1.34
N ILE A 276 2.66 26.57 0.58
CA ILE A 276 3.98 26.12 1.01
C ILE A 276 4.67 27.31 1.68
N PRO A 277 4.99 27.25 2.98
CA PRO A 277 5.60 28.36 3.69
C PRO A 277 7.12 28.42 3.43
N ASP A 278 7.71 29.59 3.66
CA ASP A 278 9.17 29.74 3.69
C ASP A 278 9.81 29.02 4.88
N HIS A 279 9.08 28.94 6.00
CA HIS A 279 9.49 28.18 7.19
C HIS A 279 8.29 27.43 7.79
N PRO A 280 8.35 26.10 7.92
CA PRO A 280 7.23 25.31 8.45
C PRO A 280 7.09 25.36 9.98
N GLY A 281 8.10 25.88 10.70
CA GLY A 281 8.12 25.84 12.17
C GLY A 281 8.37 24.44 12.72
N LYS A 282 8.34 24.29 14.05
CA LYS A 282 8.73 23.05 14.75
C LYS A 282 7.76 21.88 14.57
N THR A 283 6.46 22.18 14.47
CA THR A 283 5.38 21.17 14.37
C THR A 283 4.90 20.98 12.94
N GLY A 284 5.52 21.65 11.97
CA GLY A 284 5.03 21.74 10.61
C GLY A 284 3.94 22.78 10.42
N PHE A 285 3.66 23.08 9.15
CA PHE A 285 2.65 24.03 8.70
C PHE A 285 1.61 23.34 7.82
N GLY A 286 0.34 23.60 8.09
CA GLY A 286 -0.79 23.01 7.37
C GLY A 286 -1.81 22.39 8.33
N PRO A 287 -3.00 22.04 7.82
CA PRO A 287 -4.09 21.50 8.63
C PRO A 287 -3.80 20.10 9.17
N GLY A 288 -2.86 19.37 8.56
CA GLY A 288 -2.40 18.06 9.02
C GLY A 288 -1.22 18.10 9.99
N ALA A 289 -0.81 19.28 10.49
CA ALA A 289 0.26 19.41 11.47
C ALA A 289 -0.11 18.76 12.80
N GLU A 290 0.85 18.06 13.41
CA GLU A 290 0.68 17.32 14.66
C GLU A 290 1.77 17.70 15.66
N SER A 291 1.48 17.62 16.96
CA SER A 291 2.45 17.96 18.00
C SER A 291 3.61 16.96 18.10
N ASN A 292 3.35 15.69 17.79
CA ASN A 292 4.30 14.57 17.90
C ASN A 292 4.26 13.73 16.62
N PRO A 293 4.80 14.22 15.49
CA PRO A 293 4.91 13.40 14.28
C PRO A 293 5.83 12.19 14.52
N PRO A 294 5.62 11.07 13.82
CA PRO A 294 6.52 9.92 13.87
C PRO A 294 7.97 10.33 13.58
N ALA A 295 8.90 9.75 14.35
CA ALA A 295 10.33 10.01 14.20
C ALA A 295 10.92 9.34 12.94
N ASP A 296 10.28 8.27 12.48
CA ASP A 296 10.64 7.50 11.29
C ASP A 296 9.40 7.31 10.42
N ASP A 297 9.62 7.07 9.13
CA ASP A 297 8.55 6.69 8.20
C ASP A 297 7.89 5.38 8.64
N ILE A 298 6.57 5.35 8.59
CA ILE A 298 5.80 4.13 8.74
C ILE A 298 5.96 3.33 7.44
N VAL A 299 6.26 2.04 7.56
CA VAL A 299 6.37 1.15 6.39
C VAL A 299 5.01 1.07 5.70
N ASP A 300 4.98 1.21 4.38
CA ASP A 300 3.80 0.87 3.58
C ASP A 300 3.71 -0.66 3.51
N ASP A 301 2.85 -1.25 4.33
CA ASP A 301 2.56 -2.68 4.32
C ASP A 301 1.06 -2.94 4.59
N GLU A 302 0.68 -4.21 4.73
CA GLU A 302 -0.69 -4.61 5.02
C GLU A 302 -1.19 -4.16 6.41
N ASN A 303 -0.37 -3.61 7.29
CA ASN A 303 -0.74 -3.24 8.65
C ASN A 303 -0.86 -1.71 8.80
N ARG A 304 -1.48 -1.07 7.80
CA ARG A 304 -1.66 0.40 7.82
C ARG A 304 -2.42 0.86 9.07
N PRO A 305 -2.08 2.03 9.65
CA PRO A 305 -2.58 2.46 10.97
C PRO A 305 -4.10 2.57 11.11
N ASP A 306 -4.81 2.79 10.00
CA ASP A 306 -6.24 3.11 9.97
C ASP A 306 -7.14 1.91 9.55
N LYS A 307 -6.58 0.69 9.56
CA LYS A 307 -7.31 -0.57 9.32
C LYS A 307 -8.21 -1.01 10.48
#